data_AF-A0A9X1B9T2-F1
#
_entry.id   AF-A0A9X1B9T2-F1
#
_cell.length_a   1.000
_cell.length_b   1.000
_cell.length_c   1.000
_cell.angle_alpha   90.00
_cell.angle_beta   90.00
_cell.angle_gamma   90.00
#
_symmetry.space_group_name_H-M   'P 1'
#
loop_
_entity.id
_entity.type
_entity.pdbx_description
1 polymer ?
#
loop_
_entity_poly.entity_id
_entity_poly.type
_entity_poly.pdbx_seq_one_letter_code
_entity_poly.pdbx_strand_id
1 'polypeptide(L)'
;MTDMVRRNMMAGYRMVDEALESGLDPFDVGHSQWLLELNTCVLCGQDAERRKEYSIHIALTQQHFYEQDGAGIGGLMEWLAHHRSDNVWFRAAGVYVYILSRPQLYIEGNHRTGSLIMSYLLSREGQPPFVLSVENAKAYFDPSTLVKDSRKHSLDMLITVPKLKKRLARLLKGNGAPGYLVADI
;
A
#
# COMPACT_ATOMS: atom_id res chain seq x y z
N MET A 1 -11.63 -14.44 -6.89
CA MET A 1 -11.88 -12.98 -6.79
C MET A 1 -13.25 -12.71 -7.40
N THR A 2 -14.13 -11.95 -6.73
CA THR A 2 -15.45 -11.63 -7.31
C THR A 2 -15.32 -10.51 -8.35
N ASP A 3 -16.26 -10.41 -9.29
CA ASP A 3 -16.27 -9.34 -10.30
C ASP A 3 -16.27 -7.95 -9.69
N MET A 4 -16.89 -7.79 -8.53
CA MET A 4 -16.90 -6.53 -7.78
C MET A 4 -15.52 -6.15 -7.28
N VAL A 5 -14.79 -7.09 -6.65
CA VAL A 5 -13.43 -6.83 -6.17
C VAL A 5 -12.52 -6.47 -7.35
N ARG A 6 -12.68 -7.16 -8.50
CA ARG A 6 -11.94 -6.82 -9.72
C ARG A 6 -12.22 -5.38 -10.18
N ARG A 7 -13.50 -4.99 -10.28
CA ARG A 7 -13.88 -3.62 -10.67
C ARG A 7 -13.31 -2.55 -9.72
N ASN A 8 -13.37 -2.80 -8.41
CA ASN A 8 -12.83 -1.88 -7.40
C ASN A 8 -11.30 -1.77 -7.50
N MET A 9 -10.61 -2.89 -7.73
CA MET A 9 -9.16 -2.87 -7.97
C MET A 9 -8.80 -2.08 -9.23
N MET A 10 -9.54 -2.24 -10.32
CA MET A 10 -9.32 -1.45 -11.54
C MET A 10 -9.56 0.05 -11.32
N ALA A 11 -10.54 0.42 -10.48
CA ALA A 11 -10.74 1.81 -10.07
C ALA A 11 -9.58 2.34 -9.23
N GLY A 12 -9.03 1.52 -8.33
CA GLY A 12 -7.83 1.88 -7.57
C GLY A 12 -6.58 2.06 -8.44
N TYR A 13 -6.39 1.22 -9.47
CA TYR A 13 -5.30 1.43 -10.45
C TYR A 13 -5.48 2.75 -11.21
N ARG A 14 -6.70 3.10 -11.66
CA ARG A 14 -6.95 4.39 -12.30
C ARG A 14 -6.60 5.57 -11.39
N MET A 15 -6.94 5.50 -10.10
CA MET A 15 -6.53 6.55 -9.15
C MET A 15 -5.01 6.69 -9.06
N VAL A 16 -4.27 5.57 -9.08
CA VAL A 16 -2.79 5.58 -9.09
C VAL A 16 -2.28 6.25 -10.35
N ASP A 17 -2.83 5.90 -11.51
CA ASP A 17 -2.46 6.49 -12.80
C ASP A 17 -2.69 8.02 -12.79
N GLU A 18 -3.88 8.46 -12.35
CA GLU A 18 -4.22 9.90 -12.20
C GLU A 18 -3.28 10.63 -11.24
N ALA A 19 -2.88 10.00 -10.14
CA ALA A 19 -1.93 10.58 -9.19
C ALA A 19 -0.53 10.72 -9.80
N LEU A 20 -0.09 9.74 -10.58
CA LEU A 20 1.19 9.79 -11.30
C LEU A 20 1.18 10.89 -12.37
N GLU A 21 0.12 10.95 -13.18
CA GLU A 21 -0.05 11.96 -14.24
C GLU A 21 -0.09 13.39 -13.69
N SER A 22 -0.77 13.60 -12.55
CA SER A 22 -0.86 14.91 -11.91
C SER A 22 0.35 15.30 -11.06
N GLY A 23 1.31 14.38 -10.88
CA GLY A 23 2.44 14.57 -9.96
C GLY A 23 2.04 14.65 -8.49
N LEU A 24 0.84 14.20 -8.13
CA LEU A 24 0.34 14.19 -6.75
C LEU A 24 1.18 13.23 -5.90
N ASP A 25 1.78 13.75 -4.82
CA ASP A 25 2.41 12.91 -3.79
C ASP A 25 1.48 12.66 -2.60
N PRO A 26 0.94 11.44 -2.41
CA PRO A 26 0.10 11.11 -1.26
C PRO A 26 0.84 11.19 0.09
N PHE A 27 2.17 11.24 0.06
CA PHE A 27 3.01 11.32 1.25
C PHE A 27 3.42 12.75 1.64
N ASP A 28 3.06 13.73 0.82
CA ASP A 28 3.22 15.15 1.17
C ASP A 28 2.19 15.58 2.23
N VAL A 29 2.55 16.64 2.96
CA VAL A 29 1.71 17.21 4.00
C VAL A 29 0.38 17.64 3.40
N GLY A 30 -0.73 17.13 3.96
CA GLY A 30 -2.10 17.44 3.50
C GLY A 30 -2.66 16.46 2.47
N HIS A 31 -1.86 15.56 1.89
CA HIS A 31 -2.33 14.64 0.84
C HIS A 31 -2.71 13.24 1.34
N SER A 32 -2.52 12.95 2.63
CA SER A 32 -2.80 11.62 3.20
C SER A 32 -4.24 11.15 3.04
N GLN A 33 -5.20 12.05 2.84
CA GLN A 33 -6.59 11.72 2.53
C GLN A 33 -6.71 10.88 1.24
N TRP A 34 -5.81 11.07 0.28
CA TRP A 34 -5.79 10.27 -0.94
C TRP A 34 -5.55 8.78 -0.65
N LEU A 35 -4.70 8.45 0.34
CA LEU A 35 -4.44 7.07 0.76
C LEU A 35 -5.69 6.41 1.38
N LEU A 36 -6.45 7.18 2.15
CA LEU A 36 -7.75 6.76 2.69
C LEU A 36 -8.80 6.55 1.60
N GLU A 37 -8.87 7.48 0.64
CA GLU A 37 -9.78 7.38 -0.50
C GLU A 37 -9.43 6.15 -1.36
N LEU A 38 -8.14 5.87 -1.57
CA LEU A 38 -7.68 4.67 -2.26
C LEU A 38 -8.15 3.39 -1.54
N ASN A 39 -8.02 3.33 -0.20
CA ASN A 39 -8.53 2.21 0.59
C ASN A 39 -10.05 2.07 0.48
N THR A 40 -10.77 3.18 0.58
CA THR A 40 -12.23 3.21 0.43
C THR A 40 -12.65 2.72 -0.96
N CYS A 41 -11.96 3.15 -2.02
CA CYS A 41 -12.21 2.75 -3.39
C CYS A 41 -12.03 1.23 -3.59
N VAL A 42 -10.92 0.64 -3.11
CA VAL A 42 -10.69 -0.82 -3.28
C VAL A 42 -11.63 -1.70 -2.46
N LEU A 43 -12.22 -1.16 -1.39
CA LEU A 43 -13.19 -1.86 -0.54
C LEU A 43 -14.62 -1.69 -1.06
N CYS A 44 -15.06 -0.44 -1.20
CA CYS A 44 -16.45 -0.08 -1.41
C CYS A 44 -16.77 0.28 -2.87
N GLY A 45 -15.76 0.44 -3.73
CA GLY A 45 -15.93 0.98 -5.08
C GLY A 45 -16.10 2.50 -5.06
N GLN A 46 -16.55 3.09 -6.18
CA GLN A 46 -16.76 4.54 -6.34
C GLN A 46 -18.24 4.96 -6.28
N ASP A 47 -19.16 3.98 -6.17
CA ASP A 47 -20.59 4.25 -6.13
C ASP A 47 -21.02 4.90 -4.81
N ALA A 48 -21.67 6.06 -4.89
CA ALA A 48 -22.01 6.87 -3.72
C ALA A 48 -23.07 6.22 -2.83
N GLU A 49 -24.10 5.60 -3.42
CA GLU A 49 -25.16 4.94 -2.64
C GLU A 49 -24.59 3.75 -1.88
N ARG A 50 -23.76 2.94 -2.55
CA ARG A 50 -23.04 1.86 -1.90
C ARG A 50 -22.14 2.34 -0.77
N ARG A 51 -21.39 3.43 -0.96
CA ARG A 51 -20.54 3.98 0.10
C ARG A 51 -21.32 4.45 1.32
N LYS A 52 -22.58 4.91 1.16
CA LYS A 52 -23.44 5.23 2.31
C LYS A 52 -23.72 4.01 3.18
N GLU A 53 -23.91 2.83 2.57
CA GLU A 53 -24.08 1.56 3.30
C GLU A 53 -22.85 1.21 4.16
N TYR A 54 -21.65 1.65 3.74
CA TYR A 54 -20.39 1.45 4.48
C TYR A 54 -19.94 2.69 5.29
N SER A 55 -20.79 3.70 5.46
CA SER A 55 -20.41 4.98 6.10
C SER A 55 -19.79 4.81 7.49
N ILE A 56 -20.34 3.93 8.33
CA ILE A 56 -19.79 3.63 9.66
C ILE A 56 -18.38 3.02 9.53
N HIS A 57 -18.19 2.06 8.62
CA HIS A 57 -16.89 1.42 8.40
C HIS A 57 -15.84 2.42 7.88
N ILE A 58 -16.24 3.31 6.97
CA ILE A 58 -15.38 4.36 6.42
C ILE A 58 -14.95 5.32 7.55
N ALA A 59 -15.88 5.77 8.38
CA ALA A 59 -15.59 6.66 9.50
C ALA A 59 -14.65 6.02 10.53
N LEU A 60 -14.90 4.75 10.90
CA LEU A 60 -14.01 4.01 11.81
C LEU A 60 -12.62 3.81 11.22
N THR A 61 -12.52 3.53 9.91
CA THR A 61 -11.23 3.38 9.23
C THR A 61 -10.47 4.70 9.17
N GLN A 62 -11.16 5.83 8.92
CA GLN A 62 -10.56 7.15 8.96
C GLN A 62 -10.03 7.50 10.36
N GLN A 63 -10.83 7.26 11.40
CA GLN A 63 -10.41 7.49 12.77
C GLN A 63 -9.18 6.64 13.11
N HIS A 64 -9.22 5.34 12.83
CA HIS A 64 -8.10 4.43 13.01
C HIS A 64 -6.85 4.87 12.24
N PHE A 65 -6.99 5.31 10.99
CA PHE A 65 -5.87 5.73 10.17
C PHE A 65 -5.11 6.94 10.74
N TYR A 66 -5.82 7.92 11.32
CA TYR A 66 -5.24 9.16 11.84
C TYR A 66 -4.85 9.08 13.33
N GLU A 67 -5.64 8.42 14.17
CA GLU A 67 -5.53 8.48 15.63
C GLU A 67 -4.69 7.34 16.24
N GLN A 68 -4.14 6.44 15.43
CA GLN A 68 -3.27 5.37 15.91
C GLN A 68 -1.87 5.91 16.29
N ASP A 69 -1.64 6.12 17.58
CA ASP A 69 -0.36 6.56 18.13
C ASP A 69 0.82 5.67 17.69
N GLY A 70 1.80 6.29 17.03
CA GLY A 70 3.04 5.63 16.58
C GLY A 70 2.85 4.50 15.55
N ALA A 71 1.64 4.29 15.02
CA ALA A 71 1.32 3.17 14.16
C ALA A 71 0.34 3.48 12.99
N GLY A 72 -0.32 4.64 13.03
CA GLY A 72 -1.16 5.17 11.96
C GLY A 72 -0.36 5.88 10.87
N ILE A 73 -1.02 6.75 10.10
CA ILE A 73 -0.39 7.43 8.97
C ILE A 73 0.78 8.32 9.39
N GLY A 74 0.70 8.98 10.54
CA GLY A 74 1.80 9.79 11.06
C GLY A 74 3.09 8.99 11.23
N GLY A 75 3.00 7.78 11.79
CA GLY A 75 4.15 6.90 11.94
C GLY A 75 4.67 6.34 10.61
N LEU A 76 3.81 6.16 9.60
CA LEU A 76 4.25 5.80 8.25
C LEU A 76 5.04 6.96 7.60
N MET A 77 4.55 8.19 7.72
CA MET A 77 5.23 9.39 7.20
C MET A 77 6.59 9.58 7.89
N GLU A 78 6.65 9.41 9.21
CA GLU A 78 7.91 9.44 9.95
C GLU A 78 8.86 8.33 9.49
N TRP A 79 8.37 7.10 9.30
CA TRP A 79 9.18 6.00 8.80
C TRP A 79 9.75 6.33 7.40
N LEU A 80 8.93 6.84 6.48
CA LEU A 80 9.35 7.25 5.15
C LEU A 80 10.39 8.37 5.19
N ALA A 81 10.22 9.36 6.07
CA ALA A 81 11.16 10.45 6.27
C ALA A 81 12.57 9.97 6.64
N HIS A 82 12.67 8.92 7.47
CA HIS A 82 13.93 8.29 7.86
C HIS A 82 14.54 7.39 6.77
N HIS A 83 13.76 6.96 5.77
CA HIS A 83 14.19 6.05 4.71
C HIS A 83 14.28 6.74 3.34
N ARG A 84 14.34 8.08 3.31
CA ARG A 84 14.43 8.87 2.06
C ARG A 84 15.62 8.51 1.17
N SER A 85 16.75 8.11 1.77
CA SER A 85 17.95 7.69 1.04
C SER A 85 17.90 6.24 0.56
N ASP A 86 16.92 5.45 0.98
CA ASP A 86 16.76 4.08 0.51
C ASP A 86 16.25 4.08 -0.94
N ASN A 87 16.72 3.10 -1.72
CA ASN A 87 16.17 2.91 -3.06
C ASN A 87 14.68 2.54 -3.00
N VAL A 88 13.96 2.84 -4.08
CA VAL A 88 12.50 2.72 -4.14
C VAL A 88 11.99 1.31 -3.86
N TRP A 89 12.73 0.25 -4.21
CA TRP A 89 12.35 -1.13 -3.92
C TRP A 89 12.27 -1.40 -2.41
N PHE A 90 13.21 -0.86 -1.64
CA PHE A 90 13.20 -0.95 -0.18
C PHE A 90 12.12 -0.07 0.44
N ARG A 91 11.91 1.14 -0.08
CA ARG A 91 10.81 2.00 0.37
C ARG A 91 9.45 1.36 0.13
N ALA A 92 9.16 0.91 -1.09
CA ALA A 92 7.92 0.22 -1.43
C ALA A 92 7.69 -1.01 -0.56
N ALA A 93 8.72 -1.86 -0.39
CA ALA A 93 8.63 -3.02 0.49
C ALA A 93 8.37 -2.61 1.96
N GLY A 94 9.05 -1.59 2.45
CA GLY A 94 8.90 -1.11 3.82
C GLY A 94 7.53 -0.50 4.11
N VAL A 95 6.99 0.28 3.17
CA VAL A 95 5.61 0.80 3.23
C VAL A 95 4.60 -0.34 3.28
N TYR A 96 4.75 -1.35 2.42
CA TYR A 96 3.86 -2.50 2.42
C TYR A 96 3.90 -3.29 3.73
N VAL A 97 5.11 -3.52 4.26
CA VAL A 97 5.29 -4.16 5.56
C VAL A 97 4.64 -3.32 6.66
N TYR A 98 4.80 -2.00 6.64
CA TYR A 98 4.19 -1.12 7.62
C TYR A 98 2.66 -1.21 7.59
N ILE A 99 2.06 -1.19 6.40
CA ILE A 99 0.61 -1.29 6.20
C ILE A 99 0.06 -2.59 6.79
N LEU A 100 0.77 -3.71 6.63
CA LEU A 100 0.34 -5.03 7.08
C LEU A 100 0.71 -5.39 8.53
N SER A 101 1.73 -4.76 9.12
CA SER A 101 2.20 -5.06 10.47
C SER A 101 1.19 -4.57 11.50
N ARG A 102 1.00 -5.27 12.62
CA ARG A 102 0.01 -4.86 13.64
C ARG A 102 0.48 -3.67 14.48
N PRO A 103 -0.41 -2.73 14.84
CA PRO A 103 -1.77 -2.59 14.31
C PRO A 103 -1.71 -2.17 12.83
N GLN A 104 -2.54 -2.80 11.98
CA GLN A 104 -2.54 -2.53 10.52
C GLN A 104 -2.93 -1.08 10.24
N LEU A 105 -2.54 -0.52 9.09
CA LEU A 105 -2.82 0.89 8.80
C LEU A 105 -4.31 1.17 8.60
N TYR A 106 -5.04 0.23 7.98
CA TYR A 106 -6.48 0.28 7.79
C TYR A 106 -7.16 -0.83 8.58
N ILE A 107 -8.47 -0.72 8.83
CA ILE A 107 -9.26 -1.79 9.45
C ILE A 107 -9.39 -2.98 8.47
N GLU A 108 -9.65 -2.71 7.19
CA GLU A 108 -9.72 -3.71 6.13
C GLU A 108 -8.99 -3.25 4.87
N GLY A 109 -8.77 -4.16 3.90
CA GLY A 109 -8.24 -3.81 2.58
C GLY A 109 -6.73 -3.61 2.50
N ASN A 110 -5.99 -3.78 3.60
CA ASN A 110 -4.55 -3.50 3.69
C ASN A 110 -3.69 -4.12 2.57
N HIS A 111 -3.93 -5.37 2.17
CA HIS A 111 -3.18 -5.98 1.06
C HIS A 111 -3.45 -5.30 -0.29
N ARG A 112 -4.73 -5.03 -0.58
CA ARG A 112 -5.19 -4.42 -1.84
C ARG A 112 -4.71 -2.99 -1.96
N THR A 113 -4.89 -2.18 -0.92
CA THR A 113 -4.37 -0.81 -0.88
C THR A 113 -2.84 -0.82 -0.92
N GLY A 114 -2.20 -1.69 -0.14
CA GLY A 114 -0.75 -1.80 -0.08
C GLY A 114 -0.11 -2.16 -1.42
N SER A 115 -0.70 -3.05 -2.21
CA SER A 115 -0.19 -3.36 -3.57
C SER A 115 -0.24 -2.17 -4.51
N LEU A 116 -1.30 -1.36 -4.42
CA LEU A 116 -1.44 -0.15 -5.25
C LEU A 116 -0.45 0.94 -4.81
N ILE A 117 -0.28 1.14 -3.51
CA ILE A 117 0.70 2.09 -2.96
C ILE A 117 2.13 1.71 -3.36
N MET A 118 2.48 0.41 -3.31
CA MET A 118 3.78 -0.05 -3.81
C MET A 118 3.95 0.27 -5.30
N SER A 119 2.92 0.02 -6.11
CA SER A 119 2.96 0.29 -7.55
C SER A 119 3.13 1.78 -7.85
N TYR A 120 2.43 2.65 -7.10
CA TYR A 120 2.60 4.10 -7.17
C TYR A 120 4.05 4.51 -6.86
N LEU A 121 4.62 4.04 -5.74
CA LEU A 121 5.99 4.38 -5.34
C LEU A 121 7.02 3.96 -6.40
N LEU A 122 6.90 2.74 -6.93
CA LEU A 122 7.78 2.23 -7.97
C LEU A 122 7.68 3.07 -9.24
N SER A 123 6.46 3.29 -9.73
CA SER A 123 6.22 3.96 -11.01
C SER A 123 6.67 5.42 -10.99
N ARG A 124 6.46 6.12 -9.86
CA ARG A 124 6.92 7.51 -9.68
C ARG A 124 8.43 7.67 -9.82
N GLU A 125 9.21 6.63 -9.57
CA GLU A 125 10.68 6.63 -9.75
C GLU A 125 11.13 5.86 -11.00
N GLY A 126 10.25 5.74 -11.99
CA GLY A 126 10.53 5.09 -13.26
C GLY A 126 10.81 3.59 -13.13
N GLN A 127 10.40 2.96 -12.03
CA GLN A 127 10.49 1.51 -11.87
C GLN A 127 9.16 0.84 -12.21
N PRO A 128 9.19 -0.37 -12.82
CA PRO A 128 7.96 -1.07 -13.17
C PRO A 128 7.02 -1.29 -11.96
N PRO A 129 5.71 -1.12 -12.11
CA PRO A 129 4.74 -1.38 -11.05
C PRO A 129 4.71 -2.88 -10.69
N PHE A 130 4.17 -3.18 -9.50
CA PHE A 130 3.94 -4.55 -9.06
C PHE A 130 2.52 -5.00 -9.41
N VAL A 131 2.42 -6.00 -10.29
CA VAL A 131 1.15 -6.62 -10.65
C VAL A 131 1.10 -8.02 -10.04
N LEU A 132 0.09 -8.24 -9.18
CA LEU A 132 -0.15 -9.56 -8.60
C LEU A 132 -0.66 -10.51 -9.70
N SER A 133 0.06 -11.61 -9.90
CA SER A 133 -0.26 -12.63 -10.88
C SER A 133 -0.36 -13.99 -10.20
N VAL A 134 -0.88 -15.01 -10.90
CA VAL A 134 -0.96 -16.37 -10.35
C VAL A 134 0.44 -16.90 -10.04
N GLU A 135 1.40 -16.58 -10.89
CA GLU A 135 2.80 -17.03 -10.83
C GLU A 135 3.51 -16.45 -9.60
N ASN A 136 3.27 -15.17 -9.27
CA ASN A 136 3.94 -14.50 -8.17
C ASN A 136 3.13 -14.49 -6.85
N ALA A 137 1.84 -14.87 -6.88
CA ALA A 137 0.94 -14.82 -5.73
C ALA A 137 1.47 -15.58 -4.51
N LYS A 138 1.96 -16.81 -4.69
CA LYS A 138 2.50 -17.59 -3.56
C LYS A 138 3.67 -16.88 -2.90
N ALA A 139 4.63 -16.44 -3.71
CA ALA A 139 5.82 -15.75 -3.23
C ALA A 139 5.51 -14.37 -2.62
N TYR A 140 4.41 -13.74 -3.04
CA TYR A 140 3.90 -12.49 -2.48
C TYR A 140 3.16 -12.69 -1.15
N PHE A 141 2.33 -13.72 -1.04
CA PHE A 141 1.53 -13.96 0.15
C PHE A 141 2.32 -14.63 1.27
N ASP A 142 3.27 -15.54 0.98
CA ASP A 142 4.07 -16.25 1.99
C ASP A 142 4.80 -15.29 2.96
N PRO A 143 5.52 -14.24 2.50
CA PRO A 143 6.11 -13.24 3.38
C PRO A 143 5.05 -12.38 4.08
N SER A 144 3.94 -12.08 3.40
CA SER A 144 2.87 -11.23 3.94
C SER A 144 2.16 -11.87 5.14
N THR A 145 2.10 -13.20 5.18
CA THR A 145 1.59 -13.97 6.33
C THR A 145 2.48 -13.74 7.56
N LEU A 146 3.81 -13.74 7.38
CA LEU A 146 4.75 -13.45 8.47
C LEU A 146 4.64 -12.00 8.98
N VAL A 147 4.25 -11.05 8.12
CA VAL A 147 4.00 -9.66 8.55
C VAL A 147 2.82 -9.56 9.50
N LYS A 148 1.74 -10.29 9.23
CA LYS A 148 0.48 -10.16 9.98
C LYS A 148 0.61 -10.48 11.46
N ASP A 149 1.56 -11.31 11.83
CA ASP A 149 1.81 -11.68 13.22
C ASP A 149 2.85 -10.77 13.89
N SER A 150 3.51 -9.92 13.12
CA SER A 150 4.52 -8.99 13.60
C SER A 150 3.84 -7.74 14.18
N ARG A 151 4.13 -7.42 15.45
CA ARG A 151 3.65 -6.17 16.10
C ARG A 151 4.70 -5.08 15.96
N LYS A 152 4.29 -3.91 15.47
CA LYS A 152 5.07 -2.67 15.47
C LYS A 152 5.66 -2.46 16.89
N HIS A 153 6.93 -2.05 16.93
CA HIS A 153 7.69 -1.81 18.16
C HIS A 153 8.01 -3.04 19.05
N SER A 154 7.83 -4.27 18.57
CA SER A 154 8.31 -5.47 19.27
C SER A 154 9.80 -5.74 18.99
N LEU A 155 10.49 -6.40 19.92
CA LEU A 155 11.90 -6.81 19.73
C LEU A 155 12.07 -7.77 18.55
N ASP A 156 11.09 -8.64 18.30
CA ASP A 156 11.07 -9.55 17.15
C ASP A 156 11.04 -8.82 15.79
N MET A 157 10.49 -7.59 15.74
CA MET A 157 10.52 -6.77 14.53
C MET A 157 11.93 -6.36 14.14
N LEU A 158 12.82 -6.10 15.12
CA LEU A 158 14.19 -5.64 14.84
C LEU A 158 14.98 -6.68 14.01
N ILE A 159 14.66 -7.97 14.18
CA ILE A 159 15.32 -9.07 13.46
C ILE A 159 14.54 -9.46 12.20
N THR A 160 13.21 -9.51 12.29
CA THR A 160 12.34 -10.08 11.24
C THR A 160 12.09 -9.09 10.10
N VAL A 161 11.88 -7.81 10.42
CA VAL A 161 11.55 -6.78 9.42
C VAL A 161 12.66 -6.56 8.39
N PRO A 162 13.96 -6.45 8.76
CA PRO A 162 15.00 -6.24 7.75
C PRO A 162 15.08 -7.40 6.75
N LYS A 163 14.96 -8.66 7.22
CA LYS A 163 14.96 -9.85 6.36
C LYS A 163 13.77 -9.85 5.42
N LEU A 164 12.60 -9.50 5.95
CA LEU A 164 11.37 -9.47 5.20
C LEU A 164 11.37 -8.35 4.15
N LYS A 165 11.74 -7.12 4.52
CA LYS A 165 11.91 -6.00 3.58
C LYS A 165 12.86 -6.39 2.45
N LYS A 166 14.00 -7.01 2.77
CA LYS A 166 14.95 -7.52 1.75
C LYS A 166 14.36 -8.60 0.84
N ARG A 167 13.50 -9.49 1.36
CA ARG A 167 12.84 -10.54 0.56
C ARG A 167 11.80 -9.92 -0.37
N LEU A 168 10.98 -9.01 0.15
CA LEU A 168 9.94 -8.34 -0.61
C LEU A 168 10.54 -7.39 -1.67
N ALA A 169 11.57 -6.61 -1.33
CA ALA A 169 12.25 -5.76 -2.31
C ALA A 169 12.83 -6.56 -3.48
N ARG A 170 13.40 -7.75 -3.21
CA ARG A 170 13.86 -8.68 -4.26
C ARG A 170 12.71 -9.21 -5.11
N LEU A 171 11.58 -9.56 -4.48
CA LEU A 171 10.38 -9.99 -5.18
C LEU A 171 9.88 -8.89 -6.11
N LEU A 172 9.74 -7.65 -5.62
CA LEU A 172 9.30 -6.50 -6.39
C LEU A 172 10.22 -6.26 -7.60
N LYS A 173 11.53 -6.24 -7.38
CA LYS A 173 12.51 -6.04 -8.46
C LYS A 173 12.46 -7.15 -9.52
N GLY A 174 12.26 -8.40 -9.12
CA GLY A 174 12.22 -9.55 -10.04
C GLY A 174 10.88 -9.77 -10.75
N ASN A 175 9.80 -9.15 -10.26
CA ASN A 175 8.43 -9.32 -10.77
C ASN A 175 7.80 -7.98 -11.17
N GLY A 176 8.61 -6.94 -11.38
CA GLY A 176 8.13 -5.71 -11.98
C GLY A 176 7.54 -6.00 -13.35
N ALA A 177 6.52 -5.26 -13.76
CA ALA A 177 5.83 -5.45 -15.03
C ALA A 177 6.07 -4.25 -15.98
N PRO A 178 7.17 -4.23 -16.75
CA PRO A 178 7.60 -3.05 -17.51
C PRO A 178 6.59 -2.60 -18.56
N GLY A 179 5.79 -3.53 -19.10
CA GLY A 179 4.74 -3.20 -20.07
C GLY A 179 3.61 -2.33 -19.52
N TYR A 180 3.54 -2.14 -18.19
CA TYR A 180 2.60 -1.22 -17.54
C TYR A 180 3.28 0.06 -17.05
N LEU A 181 4.58 0.25 -17.31
CA LEU A 181 5.25 1.51 -17.11
C LEU A 181 5.12 2.31 -18.41
N VAL A 182 4.28 3.33 -18.43
CA VAL A 182 4.20 4.24 -19.57
C VAL A 182 5.45 5.12 -19.52
N ALA A 183 6.37 4.87 -20.43
CA ALA A 183 7.57 5.68 -20.59
C ALA A 183 7.17 6.97 -21.30
N ASP A 184 6.79 8.00 -20.54
CA ASP A 184 6.84 9.43 -20.91
C ASP A 184 6.39 10.26 -19.67
N ILE A 185 7.37 10.70 -18.87
CA ILE A 185 7.26 11.85 -17.95
C ILE A 185 8.49 12.72 -18.19
#